data_AF-A0AAW0CE23-F1
#
_entry.id   AF-A0AAW0CE23-F1
#
_cell.length_a   1.000
_cell.length_b   1.000
_cell.length_c   1.000
_cell.angle_alpha   90.00
_cell.angle_beta   90.00
_cell.angle_gamma   90.00
#
_symmetry.space_group_name_H-M   'P 1'
#
loop_
_entity.id
_entity.type
_entity.pdbx_description
1 polymer ?
#
loop_
_entity_poly.entity_id
_entity_poly.type
_entity_poly.pdbx_seq_one_letter_code
_entity_poly.pdbx_strand_id
1 'polypeptide(L)'
;STICNLDRVRFCTADAFDFVPSDSMIWTSIRSTNLRRQTRNFLWKAMHEGFHIGQFWDHVQHLEHLGLCSQCRLPETMEHILLECTLPAQQTIWNLTKDLWKIRFNGWPTPNLGLLLGCALTKFKTPRGSQNHSKNRFFTIIVSTSMYLICVMR
;
A
#
# COMPACT_ATOMS: atom_id res chain seq x y z
N SER A 1 6.75 -8.26 -10.88
CA SER A 1 6.02 -7.87 -12.10
C SER A 1 4.59 -7.44 -11.76
N THR A 2 3.90 -6.75 -12.68
CA THR A 2 2.49 -6.33 -12.48
C THR A 2 1.56 -7.50 -12.12
N ILE A 3 1.75 -8.66 -12.75
CA ILE A 3 0.95 -9.87 -12.49
C ILE A 3 1.11 -10.31 -11.03
N CYS A 4 2.35 -10.38 -10.52
CA CYS A 4 2.61 -10.74 -9.13
C CYS A 4 1.92 -9.77 -8.15
N ASN A 5 1.90 -8.47 -8.45
CA ASN A 5 1.22 -7.49 -7.60
C ASN A 5 -0.31 -7.64 -7.64
N LEU A 6 -0.90 -7.91 -8.81
CA LEU A 6 -2.33 -8.22 -8.92
C LEU A 6 -2.70 -9.47 -8.12
N ASP A 7 -1.86 -10.52 -8.17
CA ASP A 7 -2.06 -11.75 -7.40
C ASP A 7 -1.89 -11.53 -5.90
N ARG A 8 -0.92 -10.70 -5.48
CA ARG A 8 -0.80 -10.27 -4.08
C ARG A 8 -2.08 -9.57 -3.61
N VAL A 9 -2.63 -8.65 -4.40
CA VAL A 9 -3.92 -7.99 -4.06
C VAL A 9 -5.03 -9.04 -3.93
N ARG A 10 -5.16 -9.96 -4.88
CA ARG A 10 -6.19 -11.02 -4.83
C ARG A 10 -6.08 -11.88 -3.59
N PHE A 11 -4.89 -12.38 -3.30
CA PHE A 11 -4.63 -13.25 -2.16
C PHE A 11 -4.94 -12.52 -0.84
N CYS A 12 -4.41 -11.31 -0.66
CA CYS A 12 -4.60 -10.55 0.58
C CYS A 12 -6.04 -10.07 0.78
N THR A 13 -6.78 -9.78 -0.31
CA THR A 13 -8.21 -9.42 -0.20
C THR A 13 -9.09 -10.64 0.06
N ALA A 14 -8.75 -11.80 -0.49
CA ALA A 14 -9.42 -13.06 -0.19
C ALA A 14 -9.26 -13.42 1.29
N ASP A 15 -8.03 -13.39 1.80
CA ASP A 15 -7.70 -13.68 3.18
C ASP A 15 -8.37 -12.69 4.17
N ALA A 16 -8.33 -11.40 3.86
CA ALA A 16 -8.86 -10.38 4.79
C ALA A 16 -10.39 -10.20 4.72
N PHE A 17 -11.04 -10.50 3.59
CA PHE A 17 -12.44 -10.12 3.34
C PHE A 17 -13.31 -11.18 2.68
N ASP A 18 -12.83 -12.41 2.49
CA ASP A 18 -13.52 -13.48 1.76
C ASP A 18 -13.92 -13.06 0.34
N PHE A 19 -13.09 -12.23 -0.31
CA PHE A 19 -13.42 -11.62 -1.59
C PHE A 19 -12.22 -11.59 -2.54
N VAL A 20 -12.37 -12.21 -3.71
CA VAL A 20 -11.37 -12.20 -4.78
C VAL A 20 -11.77 -11.18 -5.85
N PRO A 21 -11.05 -10.05 -6.00
CA PRO A 21 -11.30 -9.07 -7.03
C PRO A 21 -10.80 -9.53 -8.40
N SER A 22 -11.53 -9.17 -9.46
CA SER A 22 -11.01 -9.25 -10.84
C SER A 22 -10.03 -8.11 -11.12
N ASP A 23 -9.25 -8.21 -12.21
CA ASP A 23 -8.34 -7.13 -12.61
C ASP A 23 -9.08 -5.82 -12.83
N SER A 24 -10.23 -5.88 -13.50
CA SER A 24 -11.07 -4.70 -13.69
C SER A 24 -11.49 -4.07 -12.38
N MET A 25 -11.77 -4.85 -11.34
CA MET A 25 -12.12 -4.31 -10.02
C MET A 25 -10.90 -3.64 -9.37
N ILE A 26 -9.73 -4.26 -9.46
CA ILE A 26 -8.48 -3.68 -8.94
C ILE A 26 -8.20 -2.34 -9.61
N TRP A 27 -8.20 -2.29 -10.94
CA TRP A 27 -7.92 -1.05 -11.68
C TRP A 27 -8.98 0.03 -11.48
N THR A 28 -10.25 -0.34 -11.37
CA THR A 28 -11.33 0.60 -11.05
C THR A 28 -11.19 1.14 -9.63
N SER A 29 -10.74 0.33 -8.67
CA SER A 29 -10.58 0.76 -7.27
C SER A 29 -9.55 1.88 -7.11
N ILE A 30 -8.46 1.87 -7.90
CA ILE A 30 -7.46 2.94 -7.94
C ILE A 30 -8.07 4.28 -8.40
N ARG A 31 -9.19 4.25 -9.14
CA ARG A 31 -9.90 5.47 -9.58
C ARG A 31 -10.89 6.00 -8.56
N SER A 32 -10.97 5.40 -7.36
CA SER A 32 -11.87 5.81 -6.28
C SER A 32 -11.78 7.29 -5.97
N THR A 33 -12.95 7.92 -5.76
CA THR A 33 -13.07 9.34 -5.36
C THR A 33 -12.48 9.61 -3.98
N ASN A 34 -12.29 8.58 -3.16
CA ASN A 34 -11.62 8.67 -1.86
C ASN A 34 -10.09 8.79 -1.97
N LEU A 35 -9.53 8.56 -3.16
CA LEU A 35 -8.10 8.69 -3.43
C LEU A 35 -7.81 10.04 -4.09
N ARG A 36 -6.79 10.74 -3.59
CA ARG A 36 -6.24 11.94 -4.25
C ARG A 36 -5.53 11.56 -5.54
N ARG A 37 -5.50 12.47 -6.53
CA ARG A 37 -4.90 12.22 -7.85
C ARG A 37 -3.47 11.70 -7.77
N GLN A 38 -2.63 12.31 -6.92
CA GLN A 38 -1.24 11.91 -6.71
C GLN A 38 -1.14 10.47 -6.20
N THR A 39 -2.02 10.11 -5.25
CA THR A 39 -2.09 8.77 -4.69
C THR A 39 -2.54 7.73 -5.72
N ARG A 40 -3.46 8.08 -6.63
CA ARG A 40 -3.86 7.19 -7.74
C ARG A 40 -2.68 6.88 -8.66
N ASN A 41 -1.93 7.92 -9.03
CA ASN A 41 -0.73 7.78 -9.86
C ASN A 41 0.34 6.95 -9.14
N PHE A 42 0.53 7.17 -7.84
CA PHE A 42 1.43 6.40 -7.00
C PHE A 42 1.04 4.92 -6.99
N LEU A 43 -0.22 4.59 -6.68
CA LEU A 43 -0.71 3.20 -6.65
C LEU A 43 -0.58 2.52 -8.01
N TRP A 44 -0.91 3.23 -9.09
CA TRP A 44 -0.75 2.69 -10.45
C TRP A 44 0.72 2.36 -10.75
N LYS A 45 1.65 3.29 -10.48
CA LYS A 45 3.09 3.04 -10.66
C LYS A 45 3.59 1.91 -9.75
N ALA A 46 3.13 1.85 -8.50
CA ALA A 46 3.54 0.82 -7.55
C ALA A 46 3.08 -0.57 -8.01
N MET A 47 1.85 -0.69 -8.50
CA MET A 47 1.33 -1.94 -9.07
C MET A 47 2.16 -2.40 -10.28
N HIS A 48 2.60 -1.45 -11.11
CA HIS A 48 3.38 -1.73 -12.32
C HIS A 48 4.90 -1.83 -12.09
N GLU A 49 5.40 -1.69 -10.87
CA GLU A 49 6.85 -1.59 -10.59
C GLU A 49 7.51 -0.44 -11.38
N GLY A 50 6.75 0.62 -11.68
CA GLY A 50 7.20 1.76 -12.49
C GLY A 50 8.06 2.79 -11.74
N PHE A 51 8.65 2.41 -10.60
CA PHE A 51 9.58 3.25 -9.85
C PHE A 51 11.01 2.78 -10.11
N HIS A 52 11.94 3.72 -10.24
CA HIS A 52 13.38 3.41 -10.37
C HIS A 52 13.95 3.10 -8.98
N ILE A 53 13.67 1.90 -8.47
CA ILE A 53 14.11 1.41 -7.16
C ILE A 53 14.64 -0.02 -7.30
N GLY A 54 15.56 -0.42 -6.41
CA GLY A 54 16.05 -1.78 -6.34
C GLY A 54 16.60 -2.28 -7.66
N GLN A 55 16.02 -3.38 -8.13
CA GLN A 55 16.44 -4.14 -9.33
C GLN A 55 16.53 -3.30 -10.61
N PHE A 56 15.84 -2.17 -10.68
CA PHE A 56 15.98 -1.24 -11.81
C PHE A 56 17.45 -0.82 -12.02
N TRP A 57 18.19 -0.63 -10.93
CA TRP A 57 19.58 -0.15 -10.97
C TRP A 57 20.61 -1.26 -11.15
N ASP A 58 20.25 -2.54 -10.97
CA ASP A 58 21.18 -3.68 -11.08
C ASP A 58 21.80 -3.80 -12.48
N HIS A 59 21.13 -3.24 -13.50
CA HIS A 59 21.58 -3.27 -14.89
C HIS A 59 22.26 -1.97 -15.35
N VAL A 60 22.37 -0.97 -14.47
CA VAL A 60 22.97 0.33 -14.79
C VAL A 60 24.37 0.39 -14.19
N GLN A 61 25.37 0.22 -15.05
CA GLN A 61 26.78 0.20 -14.64
C GLN A 61 27.15 1.43 -13.81
N HIS A 62 27.84 1.20 -12.69
CA HIS A 62 28.33 2.19 -11.73
C HIS A 62 27.25 2.90 -10.88
N LEU A 63 25.96 2.59 -11.10
CA LEU A 63 24.83 3.18 -10.38
C LEU A 63 24.03 2.15 -9.57
N GLU A 64 24.53 0.92 -9.44
CA GLU A 64 23.89 -0.18 -8.71
C GLU A 64 23.64 0.17 -7.24
N HIS A 65 24.49 1.02 -6.66
CA HIS A 65 24.35 1.52 -5.30
C HIS A 65 23.07 2.34 -5.06
N LEU A 66 22.43 2.87 -6.12
CA LEU A 66 21.14 3.55 -6.06
C LEU A 66 19.97 2.57 -5.90
N GLY A 67 20.18 1.27 -6.13
CA GLY A 67 19.22 0.21 -5.82
C GLY A 67 19.11 -0.11 -4.33
N LEU A 68 19.97 0.47 -3.49
CA LEU A 68 19.98 0.23 -2.05
C LEU A 68 19.32 1.39 -1.30
N CYS A 69 18.60 1.06 -0.23
CA CYS A 69 18.04 2.05 0.68
C CYS A 69 19.17 2.92 1.27
N SER A 70 18.98 4.24 1.22
CA SER A 70 19.95 5.22 1.75
C SER A 70 20.24 5.05 3.25
N GLN A 71 19.27 4.52 4.01
CA GLN A 71 19.35 4.39 5.46
C GLN A 71 19.89 3.03 5.91
N CYS A 72 19.28 1.94 5.45
CA CYS A 72 19.59 0.59 5.96
C CYS A 72 20.44 -0.26 5.01
N ARG A 73 20.73 0.25 3.80
CA ARG A 73 21.55 -0.42 2.77
C ARG A 73 21.01 -1.76 2.26
N LEU A 74 19.76 -2.10 2.55
CA LEU A 74 19.05 -3.24 1.96
C LEU A 74 18.53 -2.89 0.55
N PRO A 75 18.28 -3.90 -0.32
CA PRO A 75 17.64 -3.67 -1.62
C PRO A 75 16.33 -2.91 -1.48
N GLU A 76 16.22 -1.78 -2.16
CA GLU A 76 15.05 -0.90 -2.06
C GLU A 76 13.90 -1.44 -2.91
N THR A 77 12.93 -2.08 -2.27
CA THR A 77 11.68 -2.51 -2.91
C THR A 77 10.51 -1.65 -2.42
N MET A 78 9.37 -1.71 -3.13
CA MET A 78 8.15 -1.02 -2.68
C MET A 78 7.66 -1.55 -1.32
N GLU A 79 7.83 -2.86 -1.09
CA GLU A 79 7.54 -3.49 0.21
C GLU A 79 8.48 -2.99 1.29
N HIS A 80 9.78 -2.90 0.98
CA HIS A 80 10.77 -2.36 1.89
C HIS A 80 10.43 -0.93 2.30
N ILE A 81 10.24 -0.03 1.33
CA ILE A 81 9.89 1.38 1.56
C ILE A 81 8.65 1.48 2.45
N LEU A 82 7.59 0.74 2.12
CA LEU A 82 6.31 0.88 2.80
C LEU A 82 6.22 0.15 4.14
N LEU A 83 6.94 -0.95 4.37
CA LEU A 83 6.68 -1.84 5.50
C LEU A 83 7.92 -2.24 6.31
N GLU A 84 9.09 -2.37 5.69
CA GLU A 84 10.25 -3.02 6.32
C GLU A 84 11.38 -2.04 6.68
N CYS A 85 11.40 -0.87 6.06
CA CYS A 85 12.47 0.12 6.24
C CYS A 85 12.55 0.61 7.68
N THR A 86 13.77 0.81 8.18
CA THR A 86 14.05 1.33 9.53
C THR A 86 14.04 2.86 9.61
N LEU A 87 13.62 3.54 8.54
CA LEU A 87 13.53 5.01 8.51
C LEU A 87 12.54 5.49 9.59
N PRO A 88 12.95 6.36 10.54
CA PRO A 88 12.08 6.84 11.61
C PRO A 88 10.78 7.49 11.12
N ALA A 89 10.83 8.16 9.97
CA ALA A 89 9.66 8.77 9.34
C ALA A 89 8.60 7.73 8.96
N GLN A 90 9.01 6.58 8.42
CA GLN A 90 8.10 5.49 8.05
C GLN A 90 7.36 4.94 9.27
N GLN A 91 8.11 4.62 10.34
CA GLN A 91 7.53 4.15 11.60
C GLN A 91 6.59 5.19 12.22
N THR A 92 6.98 6.46 12.22
CA THR A 92 6.17 7.56 12.76
C THR A 92 4.86 7.70 11.99
N ILE A 93 4.90 7.66 10.66
CA ILE A 93 3.69 7.74 9.83
C ILE A 93 2.77 6.56 10.15
N TRP A 94 3.27 5.33 10.21
CA TRP A 94 2.42 4.19 10.54
C TRP A 94 1.84 4.22 11.95
N ASN A 95 2.59 4.71 12.93
CA ASN A 95 2.09 4.90 14.29
C ASN A 95 0.94 5.93 14.29
N LEU A 96 1.11 7.07 13.62
CA LEU A 96 0.05 8.07 13.46
C LEU A 96 -1.17 7.50 12.73
N THR A 97 -0.99 6.69 11.68
CA THR A 97 -2.09 6.02 10.98
C THR A 97 -2.87 5.08 11.91
N LYS A 98 -2.15 4.28 12.71
CA LYS A 98 -2.75 3.36 13.68
C LYS A 98 -3.50 4.11 14.78
N ASP A 99 -2.96 5.22 15.25
CA ASP A 99 -3.60 6.03 16.28
C ASP A 99 -4.87 6.71 15.74
N LEU A 100 -4.82 7.27 14.52
CA LEU A 100 -6.00 7.79 13.82
C LEU A 100 -7.08 6.71 13.62
N TRP A 101 -6.68 5.47 13.31
CA TRP A 101 -7.60 4.34 13.21
C TRP A 101 -8.33 4.09 14.54
N LYS A 102 -7.57 4.01 15.63
CA LYS A 102 -8.07 3.68 16.97
C LYS A 102 -9.05 4.70 17.55
N ILE A 103 -9.03 5.95 17.08
CA ILE A 103 -10.03 6.96 17.47
C ILE A 103 -11.45 6.52 17.11
N ARG A 104 -11.62 5.78 16.00
CA ARG A 104 -12.94 5.42 15.47
C ARG A 104 -13.22 3.93 15.45
N PHE A 105 -12.19 3.09 15.31
CA PHE A 105 -12.33 1.67 15.06
C PHE A 105 -11.30 0.84 15.81
N ASN A 106 -11.73 -0.35 16.23
CA ASN A 106 -10.84 -1.36 16.80
C ASN A 106 -10.34 -2.33 15.71
N GLY A 107 -9.30 -3.09 16.04
CA GLY A 107 -8.73 -4.11 15.16
C GLY A 107 -8.05 -3.48 13.93
N TRP A 108 -6.88 -2.88 14.15
CA TRP A 108 -6.04 -2.42 13.04
C TRP A 108 -5.57 -3.64 12.25
N PRO A 109 -5.87 -3.74 10.93
CA PRO A 109 -5.39 -4.86 10.13
C PRO A 109 -3.87 -4.75 9.98
N THR A 110 -3.18 -5.88 10.08
CA THR A 110 -1.74 -5.94 9.80
C THR A 110 -1.53 -5.60 8.33
N PRO A 111 -0.83 -4.49 8.00
CA PRO A 111 -0.63 -4.10 6.63
C PRO A 111 0.37 -5.04 5.96
N ASN A 112 0.05 -5.48 4.75
CA ASN A 112 0.94 -6.20 3.84
C ASN A 112 0.86 -5.54 2.46
N LEU A 113 1.82 -5.79 1.58
CA LEU A 113 1.87 -5.07 0.31
C LEU A 113 0.59 -5.24 -0.52
N GLY A 114 -0.01 -6.43 -0.55
CA GLY A 114 -1.24 -6.68 -1.30
C GLY A 114 -2.43 -5.85 -0.78
N LEU A 115 -2.61 -5.75 0.53
CA LEU A 115 -3.65 -4.95 1.15
C LEU A 115 -3.40 -3.44 0.96
N LEU A 116 -2.14 -3.02 0.96
CA LEU A 116 -1.76 -1.63 0.69
C LEU A 116 -2.06 -1.24 -0.77
N LEU A 117 -1.62 -2.04 -1.73
CA LEU A 117 -1.90 -1.84 -3.16
C LEU A 117 -3.39 -1.92 -3.46
N GLY A 118 -4.12 -2.78 -2.74
CA GLY A 118 -5.57 -2.95 -2.81
C GLY A 118 -6.37 -2.15 -1.78
N CYS A 119 -5.83 -1.07 -1.19
CA CYS A 119 -6.46 -0.42 -0.03
C CYS A 119 -7.88 0.13 -0.28
N ALA A 120 -8.22 0.41 -1.54
CA ALA A 120 -9.55 0.85 -1.96
C ALA A 120 -10.57 -0.30 -2.19
N LEU A 121 -10.17 -1.56 -2.01
CA LEU A 121 -11.01 -2.76 -2.15
C LEU A 121 -11.50 -3.33 -0.82
N THR A 122 -11.21 -2.67 0.30
CA THR A 122 -11.57 -3.17 1.62
C THR A 122 -13.08 -3.35 1.80
N LYS A 123 -13.46 -4.46 2.44
CA LYS A 123 -14.86 -4.82 2.73
C LYS A 123 -15.04 -5.20 4.21
N PHE A 124 -14.68 -4.30 5.11
CA PHE A 124 -14.95 -4.47 6.54
C PHE A 124 -16.45 -4.68 6.77
N LYS A 125 -16.81 -5.64 7.62
CA LYS A 125 -18.20 -5.96 7.99
C LYS A 125 -18.59 -5.23 9.28
N THR A 126 -19.87 -4.90 9.42
CA THR A 126 -20.48 -4.45 10.69
C THR A 126 -20.76 -5.66 11.58
N PRO A 127 -21.09 -5.48 12.88
CA PRO A 127 -21.53 -6.58 13.73
C PRO A 127 -22.76 -7.32 13.20
N ARG A 128 -23.55 -6.68 12.33
CA ARG A 128 -24.74 -7.26 11.68
C ARG A 128 -24.41 -7.97 10.34
N GLY A 129 -23.13 -8.08 9.98
CA GLY A 129 -22.67 -8.75 8.75
C GLY A 129 -22.70 -7.90 7.48
N SER A 130 -23.34 -6.71 7.50
CA SER A 130 -23.37 -5.80 6.35
C SER A 130 -22.04 -5.06 6.14
N GLN A 131 -21.78 -4.56 4.93
CA GLN A 131 -20.56 -3.82 4.64
C GLN A 131 -20.52 -2.45 5.37
N ASN A 132 -19.42 -2.17 6.05
CA ASN A 132 -19.17 -0.90 6.74
C ASN A 132 -18.48 0.10 5.82
N HIS A 133 -19.26 0.83 5.02
CA HIS A 133 -18.75 1.81 4.06
C HIS A 133 -17.89 2.90 4.71
N SER A 134 -18.26 3.38 5.90
CA SER A 134 -17.49 4.39 6.63
C SER A 134 -16.11 3.88 7.02
N LYS A 135 -16.01 2.63 7.50
CA LYS A 135 -14.74 1.99 7.86
C LYS A 135 -13.86 1.76 6.63
N ASN A 136 -14.43 1.30 5.52
CA ASN A 136 -13.71 1.11 4.24
C ASN A 136 -13.17 2.44 3.69
N ARG A 137 -14.01 3.47 3.68
CA ARG A 137 -13.64 4.82 3.23
C ARG A 137 -12.51 5.38 4.09
N PHE A 138 -12.65 5.29 5.41
CA PHE A 138 -11.64 5.80 6.34
C PHE A 138 -10.30 5.08 6.16
N PHE A 139 -10.31 3.75 6.08
CA PHE A 139 -9.12 2.96 5.78
C PHE A 139 -8.45 3.40 4.48
N THR A 140 -9.23 3.49 3.40
CA THR A 140 -8.73 3.92 2.07
C THR A 140 -8.03 5.27 2.16
N ILE A 141 -8.63 6.25 2.84
CA ILE A 141 -8.07 7.60 2.94
C ILE A 141 -6.78 7.61 3.74
N ILE A 142 -6.78 7.06 4.96
CA ILE A 142 -5.62 7.16 5.85
C ILE A 142 -4.44 6.34 5.31
N VAL A 143 -4.69 5.11 4.84
CA VAL A 143 -3.63 4.22 4.35
C VAL A 143 -3.00 4.77 3.08
N SER A 144 -3.82 5.16 2.12
CA SER A 144 -3.31 5.66 0.84
C SER A 144 -2.56 7.00 1.00
N THR A 145 -3.00 7.85 1.93
CA THR A 145 -2.29 9.09 2.27
C THR A 145 -0.95 8.78 2.93
N SER A 146 -0.93 7.87 3.90
CA SER A 146 0.30 7.46 4.59
C SER A 146 1.31 6.82 3.65
N MET A 147 0.89 5.92 2.77
CA MET A 147 1.77 5.31 1.76
C MET A 147 2.42 6.37 0.87
N TYR A 148 1.63 7.34 0.40
CA TYR A 148 2.15 8.44 -0.41
C TYR A 148 3.17 9.28 0.37
N LEU A 149 2.88 9.63 1.63
CA LEU A 149 3.79 10.40 2.48
C LEU A 149 5.10 9.66 2.74
N ILE A 150 5.05 8.35 3.04
CA ILE A 150 6.25 7.51 3.22
C ILE A 150 7.10 7.55 1.95
N CYS A 151 6.50 7.37 0.78
CA CYS A 151 7.23 7.38 -0.49
C CYS A 151 7.82 8.75 -0.86
N VAL A 152 7.23 9.85 -0.38
CA VAL A 152 7.76 11.21 -0.59
C VAL A 152 8.89 11.54 0.39
N MET A 153 8.88 10.94 1.59
CA MET A 153 9.88 11.18 2.65
C MET A 153 11.04 10.16 2.64
N ARG A 154 11.01 9.18 1.75
CA ARG A 154 12.12 8.25 1.50
C ARG A 154 13.30 8.97 0.86
#